data_AF-A0A928GFN1-F1
#
_entry.id   AF-A0A928GFN1-F1
#
_cell.length_a   1.000
_cell.length_b   1.000
_cell.length_c   1.000
_cell.angle_alpha   90.00
_cell.angle_beta   90.00
_cell.angle_gamma   90.00
#
_symmetry.space_group_name_H-M   'P 1'
#
loop_
_entity.id
_entity.type
_entity.pdbx_description
1 polymer ?
#
loop_
_entity_poly.entity_id
_entity_poly.type
_entity_poly.pdbx_seq_one_letter_code
_entity_poly.pdbx_strand_id
1 'polypeptide(L)'
;MLRLFAWVTTLPLTGGVRRGLRHSSLIIDLRSSLLTLGKVQASLTFLSLNRSLRHLSFVILHSSFFILHSSFVTPLSAQCPLPNTAFGPGESLDYQLYFNWKFIWLKAGTANLRIDAGHYNGQDILRARLLTRGNKRTDRFFMMRDTITSYITPDLVPFYYRKGALEGKRHNIDEVWYTYPEGRTHLRQRYVDYKDVEYKKELDADECYYDMLSMLLRARSFDAKDMHEGQRFRFKMAHGSRESDEVFVYRGKKEIKMERTHITYRCLVFSFVEYNKDKKREQEVITFYITDDDNHIPVRLDMFLRFGTAKAFLSGATPPRHPQTSIVNKK
;
A
#
# COMPACT_ATOMS: atom_id res chain seq x y z
N MET A 1 20.44 40.03 20.26
CA MET A 1 20.69 40.86 21.47
C MET A 1 19.69 40.37 22.53
N LEU A 2 20.08 39.93 23.74
CA LEU A 2 20.64 40.70 24.87
C LEU A 2 19.62 41.76 25.35
N ARG A 3 19.11 41.82 26.60
CA ARG A 3 19.25 41.04 27.88
C ARG A 3 17.84 41.02 28.56
N LEU A 4 17.42 40.23 29.56
CA LEU A 4 18.00 39.67 30.81
C LEU A 4 18.29 40.72 31.93
N PHE A 5 17.44 40.80 32.97
CA PHE A 5 17.73 41.38 34.30
C PHE A 5 16.70 40.93 35.37
N ALA A 6 17.09 40.95 36.66
CA ALA A 6 16.24 40.56 37.80
C ALA A 6 16.69 41.21 39.13
N TRP A 7 15.73 41.50 40.03
CA TRP A 7 15.85 41.92 41.45
C TRP A 7 14.56 41.41 42.16
N VAL A 8 14.45 40.88 43.39
CA VAL A 8 15.16 40.95 44.71
C VAL A 8 14.44 41.84 45.75
N THR A 9 13.83 41.19 46.75
CA THR A 9 13.40 41.64 48.11
C THR A 9 12.74 40.42 48.83
N THR A 10 12.59 40.25 50.15
CA THR A 10 13.36 40.41 51.41
C THR A 10 12.41 39.98 52.57
N LEU A 11 12.91 39.38 53.66
CA LEU A 11 12.15 38.94 54.86
C LEU A 11 12.30 39.92 56.04
N PRO A 12 11.45 39.88 57.10
CA PRO A 12 12.03 39.66 58.46
C PRO A 12 11.12 39.04 59.59
N LEU A 13 11.76 38.23 60.46
CA LEU A 13 11.61 38.11 61.95
C LEU A 13 10.26 37.68 62.59
N THR A 14 10.18 37.11 63.81
CA THR A 14 11.12 36.94 64.98
C THR A 14 11.40 35.43 65.27
N GLY A 15 11.60 34.84 66.48
CA GLY A 15 11.58 35.24 67.91
C GLY A 15 11.74 34.03 68.89
N GLY A 16 11.84 34.23 70.22
CA GLY A 16 11.87 33.17 71.27
C GLY A 16 12.57 33.59 72.59
N VAL A 17 12.56 32.76 73.68
CA VAL A 17 13.55 32.73 74.83
C VAL A 17 13.14 31.84 76.06
N ARG A 18 14.06 30.95 76.52
CA ARG A 18 14.40 30.39 77.88
C ARG A 18 13.32 29.91 78.91
N ARG A 19 13.67 29.21 80.03
CA ARG A 19 14.56 28.03 80.32
C ARG A 19 14.47 27.58 81.82
N GLY A 20 14.42 26.27 82.10
CA GLY A 20 14.84 25.63 83.38
C GLY A 20 13.78 25.51 84.51
N LEU A 21 14.01 24.78 85.62
CA LEU A 21 14.93 23.66 85.92
C LEU A 21 14.66 23.13 87.36
N ARG A 22 14.45 21.81 87.59
CA ARG A 22 14.80 21.06 88.83
C ARG A 22 14.48 19.56 88.72
N HIS A 23 15.26 18.73 89.41
CA HIS A 23 15.01 17.28 89.62
C HIS A 23 14.31 17.04 90.96
N SER A 24 13.51 15.95 91.07
CA SER A 24 13.67 14.88 92.09
C SER A 24 12.36 14.11 92.35
N SER A 25 12.23 12.90 91.79
CA SER A 25 11.57 11.73 92.40
C SER A 25 11.59 10.55 91.40
N LEU A 26 11.78 9.33 91.91
CA LEU A 26 11.82 8.09 91.13
C LEU A 26 11.13 6.99 91.96
N ILE A 27 10.93 5.80 91.38
CA ILE A 27 10.43 4.58 92.06
C ILE A 27 8.92 4.57 92.39
N ILE A 28 8.07 4.92 91.42
CA ILE A 28 6.77 4.23 91.22
C ILE A 28 6.54 4.12 89.71
N ASP A 29 6.72 2.94 89.09
CA ASP A 29 5.92 2.42 87.94
C ASP A 29 6.38 1.08 87.30
N LEU A 30 7.37 0.37 87.87
CA LEU A 30 8.02 -0.80 87.21
C LEU A 30 7.10 -1.96 86.75
N ARG A 31 5.82 -2.01 87.17
CA ARG A 31 4.83 -2.97 86.65
C ARG A 31 4.08 -2.51 85.40
N SER A 32 3.85 -1.20 85.18
CA SER A 32 3.18 -0.74 83.96
C SER A 32 4.12 -0.78 82.75
N SER A 33 5.41 -0.47 82.96
CA SER A 33 6.44 -0.41 81.91
C SER A 33 6.66 -1.74 81.19
N LEU A 34 6.53 -2.87 81.88
CA LEU A 34 6.69 -4.21 81.27
C LEU A 34 5.49 -4.59 80.39
N LEU A 35 4.27 -4.21 80.80
CA LEU A 35 3.05 -4.44 80.03
C LEU A 35 2.95 -3.54 78.79
N THR A 36 3.50 -2.32 78.84
CA THR A 36 3.61 -1.46 77.65
C THR A 36 4.72 -1.92 76.71
N LEU A 37 5.90 -2.31 77.21
CA LEU A 37 6.98 -2.88 76.39
C LEU A 37 6.51 -4.09 75.58
N GLY A 38 5.81 -5.06 76.19
CA GLY A 38 5.27 -6.22 75.48
C GLY A 38 4.31 -5.86 74.34
N LYS A 39 3.41 -4.89 74.56
CA LYS A 39 2.50 -4.41 73.53
C LYS A 39 3.20 -3.64 72.41
N VAL A 40 4.24 -2.86 72.74
CA VAL A 40 5.03 -2.11 71.75
C VAL A 40 5.85 -3.07 70.88
N GLN A 41 6.51 -4.07 71.49
CA GLN A 41 7.27 -5.11 70.77
C GLN A 41 6.38 -5.84 69.75
N ALA A 42 5.20 -6.30 70.17
CA ALA A 42 4.23 -6.97 69.30
C ALA A 42 3.67 -6.05 68.19
N SER A 43 3.40 -4.78 68.51
CA SER A 43 2.90 -3.81 67.53
C SER A 43 3.95 -3.48 66.47
N LEU A 44 5.23 -3.36 66.85
CA LEU A 44 6.35 -3.11 65.94
C LEU A 44 6.59 -4.30 64.99
N THR A 45 6.52 -5.55 65.47
CA THR A 45 6.62 -6.72 64.59
C THR A 45 5.42 -6.83 63.65
N PHE A 46 4.19 -6.53 64.10
CA PHE A 46 3.00 -6.51 63.24
C PHE A 46 3.08 -5.41 62.16
N LEU A 47 3.54 -4.21 62.51
CA LEU A 47 3.77 -3.10 61.57
C LEU A 47 4.87 -3.44 60.56
N SER A 48 5.97 -4.06 61.00
CA SER A 48 7.05 -4.53 60.14
C SER A 48 6.57 -5.56 59.11
N LEU A 49 5.85 -6.59 59.57
CA LEU A 49 5.34 -7.67 58.73
C LEU A 49 4.30 -7.15 57.72
N ASN A 50 3.36 -6.31 58.14
CA ASN A 50 2.34 -5.71 57.28
C ASN A 50 2.97 -4.75 56.24
N ARG A 51 4.02 -4.01 56.60
CA ARG A 51 4.77 -3.17 55.66
C ARG A 51 5.55 -4.00 54.63
N SER A 52 6.20 -5.08 55.06
CA SER A 52 6.87 -6.04 54.15
C SER A 52 5.89 -6.67 53.17
N LEU A 53 4.77 -7.20 53.66
CA LEU A 53 3.70 -7.79 52.83
C LEU A 53 3.12 -6.79 51.83
N ARG A 54 2.88 -5.52 52.23
CA ARG A 54 2.42 -4.46 51.32
C ARG A 54 3.41 -4.18 50.19
N HIS A 55 4.71 -4.16 50.47
CA HIS A 55 5.73 -4.01 49.43
C HIS A 55 5.79 -5.24 48.51
N LEU A 56 5.66 -6.46 49.05
CA LEU A 56 5.59 -7.70 48.26
C LEU A 56 4.39 -7.67 47.30
N SER A 57 3.20 -7.34 47.79
CA SER A 57 1.99 -7.22 46.97
C SER A 57 2.14 -6.15 45.88
N PHE A 58 2.75 -5.00 46.17
CA PHE A 58 2.99 -3.96 45.18
C PHE A 58 3.95 -4.42 44.06
N VAL A 59 5.05 -5.09 44.41
CA VAL A 59 6.03 -5.61 43.44
C VAL A 59 5.42 -6.71 42.57
N ILE A 60 4.64 -7.61 43.16
CA ILE A 60 3.92 -8.67 42.42
C ILE A 60 2.89 -8.07 41.46
N LEU A 61 2.12 -7.05 41.88
CA LEU A 61 1.14 -6.41 41.00
C LEU A 61 1.80 -5.71 39.79
N HIS A 62 2.92 -5.01 40.00
CA HIS A 62 3.61 -4.29 38.93
C HIS A 62 4.37 -5.23 37.97
N SER A 63 4.98 -6.31 38.47
CA SER A 63 5.57 -7.35 37.61
C SER A 63 4.50 -8.07 36.77
N SER A 64 3.33 -8.34 37.34
CA SER A 64 2.19 -8.93 36.61
C SER A 64 1.66 -8.01 35.50
N PHE A 65 1.64 -6.69 35.73
CA PHE A 65 1.17 -5.72 34.73
C PHE A 65 2.13 -5.57 33.54
N PHE A 66 3.46 -5.63 33.78
CA PHE A 66 4.46 -5.50 32.71
C PHE A 66 4.57 -6.73 31.79
N ILE A 67 4.17 -7.92 32.26
CA ILE A 67 4.24 -9.15 31.45
C ILE A 67 3.07 -9.24 30.45
N LEU A 68 1.94 -8.54 30.69
CA LEU A 68 0.77 -8.55 29.81
C LEU A 68 0.77 -7.43 28.74
N HIS A 69 1.95 -6.88 28.40
CA HIS A 69 2.19 -6.09 27.19
C HIS A 69 3.27 -6.74 26.31
N SER A 70 3.18 -8.06 26.13
CA SER A 70 3.75 -8.72 24.96
C SER A 70 3.08 -8.13 23.71
N SER A 71 3.75 -7.17 23.07
CA SER A 71 3.32 -6.65 21.78
C SER A 71 3.30 -7.81 20.79
N PHE A 72 2.10 -8.18 20.32
CA PHE A 72 1.95 -9.09 19.19
C PHE A 72 2.55 -8.41 17.95
N VAL A 73 3.84 -8.66 17.71
CA VAL A 73 4.51 -8.31 16.46
C VAL A 73 3.95 -9.24 15.38
N THR A 74 2.80 -8.85 14.84
CA THR A 74 2.30 -9.45 13.60
C THR A 74 3.38 -9.25 12.53
N PRO A 75 3.93 -10.31 11.92
CA PRO A 75 4.94 -10.16 10.90
C PRO A 75 4.37 -9.35 9.73
N LEU A 76 5.03 -8.24 9.38
CA LEU A 76 4.57 -7.34 8.32
C LEU A 76 4.84 -8.00 6.96
N SER A 77 3.86 -8.76 6.48
CA SER A 77 3.98 -9.58 5.28
C SER A 77 3.99 -8.71 4.00
N ALA A 78 5.16 -8.55 3.38
CA ALA A 78 5.40 -7.70 2.21
C ALA A 78 4.75 -8.23 0.91
N GLN A 79 4.01 -9.33 0.97
CA GLN A 79 3.09 -9.78 -0.08
C GLN A 79 1.95 -8.80 -0.34
N CYS A 80 1.48 -8.06 0.70
CA CYS A 80 0.24 -7.28 0.66
C CYS A 80 -0.94 -8.04 0.00
N PRO A 81 -1.46 -9.17 0.54
CA PRO A 81 -2.63 -9.82 -0.04
C PRO A 81 -3.84 -8.88 -0.13
N LEU A 82 -4.66 -9.02 -1.18
CA LEU A 82 -5.93 -8.31 -1.36
C LEU A 82 -6.97 -9.25 -2.00
N PRO A 83 -8.16 -9.44 -1.39
CA PRO A 83 -9.18 -10.32 -1.96
C PRO A 83 -9.60 -9.89 -3.37
N ASN A 84 -9.54 -10.81 -4.34
CA ASN A 84 -10.06 -10.58 -5.68
C ASN A 84 -11.60 -10.60 -5.67
N THR A 85 -12.19 -9.40 -5.76
CA THR A 85 -13.63 -9.21 -5.87
C THR A 85 -14.12 -9.15 -7.31
N ALA A 86 -13.32 -8.68 -8.27
CA ALA A 86 -13.83 -8.10 -9.51
C ALA A 86 -13.69 -8.96 -10.79
N PHE A 87 -12.81 -9.95 -10.82
CA PHE A 87 -12.56 -10.76 -12.04
C PHE A 87 -12.25 -12.22 -11.71
N GLY A 88 -12.11 -13.09 -12.71
CA GLY A 88 -11.80 -14.50 -12.50
C GLY A 88 -11.32 -15.23 -13.76
N PRO A 89 -10.97 -16.53 -13.64
CA PRO A 89 -10.58 -17.38 -14.76
C PRO A 89 -11.61 -17.37 -15.90
N GLY A 90 -11.12 -17.24 -17.12
CA GLY A 90 -11.94 -17.23 -18.35
C GLY A 90 -12.16 -15.84 -18.93
N GLU A 91 -12.12 -14.78 -18.11
CA GLU A 91 -12.34 -13.39 -18.52
C GLU A 91 -11.41 -12.98 -19.67
N SER A 92 -12.01 -12.42 -20.72
CA SER A 92 -11.33 -11.84 -21.89
C SER A 92 -11.88 -10.45 -22.17
N LEU A 93 -11.02 -9.43 -22.18
CA LEU A 93 -11.34 -8.03 -22.46
C LEU A 93 -10.61 -7.60 -23.74
N ASP A 94 -11.39 -7.27 -24.77
CA ASP A 94 -10.90 -7.01 -26.13
C ASP A 94 -11.01 -5.54 -26.51
N TYR A 95 -9.90 -4.94 -26.95
CA TYR A 95 -9.72 -3.51 -27.15
C TYR A 95 -9.39 -3.13 -28.59
N GLN A 96 -9.97 -2.03 -29.07
CA GLN A 96 -9.55 -1.34 -30.30
C GLN A 96 -8.57 -0.23 -29.94
N LEU A 97 -7.41 -0.21 -30.61
CA LEU A 97 -6.38 0.81 -30.39
C LEU A 97 -6.40 1.86 -31.50
N TYR A 98 -6.42 3.13 -31.12
CA TYR A 98 -6.38 4.28 -32.01
C TYR A 98 -5.23 5.22 -31.65
N PHE A 99 -4.67 5.89 -32.65
CA PHE A 99 -3.63 6.91 -32.48
C PHE A 99 -4.03 8.19 -33.23
N ASN A 100 -3.92 9.35 -32.57
CA ASN A 100 -4.14 10.64 -33.21
C ASN A 100 -2.88 11.09 -33.96
N TRP A 101 -2.94 11.07 -35.29
CA TRP A 101 -1.90 11.63 -36.13
C TRP A 101 -2.31 13.02 -36.62
N LYS A 102 -1.78 14.05 -35.96
CA LYS A 102 -2.14 15.48 -36.10
C LYS A 102 -3.63 15.75 -35.81
N PHE A 103 -4.49 15.51 -36.80
CA PHE A 103 -5.92 15.80 -36.78
C PHE A 103 -6.79 14.55 -37.07
N ILE A 104 -6.18 13.39 -37.33
CA ILE A 104 -6.89 12.18 -37.78
C ILE A 104 -6.64 11.02 -36.80
N TRP A 105 -7.73 10.45 -36.29
CA TRP A 105 -7.70 9.23 -35.47
C TRP A 105 -7.60 7.98 -36.36
N LEU A 106 -6.42 7.36 -36.37
CA LEU A 106 -6.12 6.16 -37.14
C LEU A 106 -6.23 4.91 -36.26
N LYS A 107 -6.84 3.83 -36.77
CA LYS A 107 -6.89 2.52 -36.06
C LYS A 107 -5.51 1.86 -36.11
N ALA A 108 -4.77 1.98 -35.01
CA ALA A 108 -3.39 1.50 -34.85
C ALA A 108 -3.30 -0.01 -34.64
N GLY A 109 -4.32 -0.65 -34.05
CA GLY A 109 -4.30 -2.07 -33.76
C GLY A 109 -5.43 -2.55 -32.88
N THR A 110 -5.17 -3.64 -32.16
CA THR A 110 -6.04 -4.25 -31.14
C THR A 110 -5.22 -4.69 -29.93
N ALA A 111 -5.85 -4.85 -28.78
CA ALA A 111 -5.27 -5.56 -27.65
C ALA A 111 -6.29 -6.52 -27.02
N ASN A 112 -5.82 -7.59 -26.39
CA ASN A 112 -6.63 -8.57 -25.65
C ASN A 112 -5.99 -8.76 -24.27
N LEU A 113 -6.71 -8.45 -23.19
CA LEU A 113 -6.35 -8.83 -21.82
C LEU A 113 -7.16 -10.07 -21.45
N ARG A 114 -6.49 -11.16 -21.11
CA ARG A 114 -7.11 -12.43 -20.75
C ARG A 114 -6.60 -12.97 -19.42
N ILE A 115 -7.52 -13.47 -18.60
CA ILE A 115 -7.24 -14.15 -17.33
C ILE A 115 -7.51 -15.64 -17.51
N ASP A 116 -6.48 -16.48 -17.37
CA ASP A 116 -6.64 -17.94 -17.25
C ASP A 116 -6.37 -18.39 -15.81
N ALA A 117 -6.95 -19.50 -15.38
CA ALA A 117 -6.38 -20.26 -14.26
C ALA A 117 -5.06 -20.92 -14.68
N GLY A 118 -4.18 -21.18 -13.73
CA GLY A 118 -2.94 -21.92 -13.93
C GLY A 118 -2.34 -22.36 -12.61
N HIS A 119 -1.19 -23.02 -12.69
CA HIS A 119 -0.45 -23.54 -11.54
C HIS A 119 1.04 -23.23 -11.76
N TYR A 120 1.73 -22.75 -10.72
CA TYR A 120 3.12 -22.30 -10.79
C TYR A 120 3.81 -22.54 -9.44
N ASN A 121 5.02 -23.13 -9.47
CA ASN A 121 5.83 -23.44 -8.28
C ASN A 121 5.07 -24.16 -7.13
N GLY A 122 4.10 -25.02 -7.46
CA GLY A 122 3.30 -25.76 -6.47
C GLY A 122 2.04 -25.04 -5.98
N GLN A 123 1.74 -23.84 -6.49
CA GLN A 123 0.61 -23.02 -6.08
C GLN A 123 -0.30 -22.64 -7.26
N ASP A 124 -1.61 -22.58 -7.02
CA ASP A 124 -2.59 -22.11 -7.99
C ASP A 124 -2.52 -20.60 -8.19
N ILE A 125 -2.57 -20.17 -9.45
CA ILE A 125 -2.40 -18.78 -9.87
C ILE A 125 -3.46 -18.35 -10.88
N LEU A 126 -3.71 -17.04 -10.93
CA LEU A 126 -4.36 -16.37 -12.03
C LEU A 126 -3.27 -15.88 -12.99
N ARG A 127 -3.31 -16.36 -14.23
CA ARG A 127 -2.40 -15.94 -15.31
C ARG A 127 -3.06 -14.83 -16.12
N ALA A 128 -2.64 -13.60 -15.88
CA ALA A 128 -2.99 -12.45 -16.69
C ALA A 128 -2.09 -12.38 -17.93
N ARG A 129 -2.66 -12.15 -19.11
CA ARG A 129 -1.92 -11.94 -20.36
C ARG A 129 -2.54 -10.79 -21.16
N LEU A 130 -1.74 -9.77 -21.45
CA LEU A 130 -2.09 -8.69 -22.36
C LEU A 130 -1.29 -8.84 -23.67
N LEU A 131 -2.01 -9.11 -24.75
CA LEU A 131 -1.46 -9.25 -26.11
C LEU A 131 -1.86 -8.02 -26.94
N THR A 132 -0.89 -7.26 -27.45
CA THR A 132 -1.14 -6.15 -28.39
C THR A 132 -0.75 -6.54 -29.82
N ARG A 133 -1.52 -6.09 -30.81
CA ARG A 133 -1.34 -6.42 -32.22
C ARG A 133 -1.52 -5.18 -33.09
N GLY A 134 -0.40 -4.62 -33.56
CA GLY A 134 -0.36 -3.56 -34.56
C GLY A 134 -0.96 -3.97 -35.92
N ASN A 135 -1.61 -3.00 -36.56
CA ASN A 135 -2.22 -3.12 -37.88
C ASN A 135 -1.17 -2.87 -38.99
N LYS A 136 -1.05 -3.79 -39.96
CA LYS A 136 -0.10 -3.71 -41.09
C LYS A 136 -0.11 -2.37 -41.84
N ARG A 137 -1.24 -1.64 -41.87
CA ARG A 137 -1.32 -0.32 -42.52
C ARG A 137 -0.63 0.80 -41.71
N THR A 138 -0.62 0.68 -40.37
CA THR A 138 -0.04 1.66 -39.42
C THR A 138 1.33 1.25 -38.88
N ASP A 139 1.72 -0.02 -38.96
CA ASP A 139 3.07 -0.53 -38.62
C ASP A 139 4.20 0.29 -39.26
N ARG A 140 3.96 0.85 -40.47
CA ARG A 140 4.88 1.72 -41.21
C ARG A 140 5.22 3.04 -40.50
N PHE A 141 4.41 3.45 -39.52
CA PHE A 141 4.61 4.68 -38.73
C PHE A 141 5.02 4.33 -37.29
N PHE A 142 4.34 3.37 -36.67
CA PHE A 142 4.74 2.79 -35.39
C PHE A 142 4.24 1.34 -35.30
N MET A 143 5.17 0.39 -35.33
CA MET A 143 4.89 -1.03 -35.11
C MET A 143 4.88 -1.29 -33.60
N MET A 144 3.85 -1.95 -33.08
CA MET A 144 3.73 -2.31 -31.67
C MET A 144 3.14 -3.72 -31.54
N ARG A 145 3.89 -4.63 -30.94
CA ARG A 145 3.54 -6.05 -30.78
C ARG A 145 4.06 -6.58 -29.45
N ASP A 146 3.34 -6.24 -28.39
CA ASP A 146 3.74 -6.55 -27.02
C ASP A 146 2.98 -7.76 -26.49
N THR A 147 3.69 -8.61 -25.76
CA THR A 147 3.14 -9.73 -24.99
C THR A 147 3.56 -9.53 -23.54
N ILE A 148 2.63 -9.04 -22.73
CA ILE A 148 2.79 -8.88 -21.28
C ILE A 148 2.08 -10.05 -20.60
N THR A 149 2.72 -10.65 -19.61
CA THR A 149 2.20 -11.75 -18.81
C THR A 149 2.52 -11.49 -17.34
N SER A 150 1.57 -11.75 -16.45
CA SER A 150 1.78 -11.77 -15.00
C SER A 150 1.11 -13.00 -14.39
N TYR A 151 1.78 -13.65 -13.45
CA TYR A 151 1.23 -14.73 -12.62
C TYR A 151 1.02 -14.15 -11.23
N ILE A 152 -0.23 -14.16 -10.75
CA ILE A 152 -0.62 -13.65 -9.44
C ILE A 152 -1.39 -14.71 -8.65
N THR A 153 -1.34 -14.66 -7.32
CA THR A 153 -2.24 -15.47 -6.47
C THR A 153 -3.71 -15.05 -6.66
N PRO A 154 -4.68 -15.88 -6.22
CA PRO A 154 -6.06 -15.45 -6.07
C PRO A 154 -6.21 -14.16 -5.24
N ASP A 155 -5.32 -13.94 -4.26
CA ASP A 155 -5.24 -12.73 -3.41
C ASP A 155 -4.30 -11.64 -3.96
N LEU A 156 -4.08 -11.63 -5.29
CA LEU A 156 -3.48 -10.52 -6.04
C LEU A 156 -2.02 -10.18 -5.64
N VAL A 157 -1.27 -11.19 -5.20
CA VAL A 157 0.18 -11.14 -4.93
C VAL A 157 0.94 -11.67 -6.16
N PRO A 158 1.91 -10.94 -6.74
CA PRO A 158 2.65 -11.41 -7.92
C PRO A 158 3.68 -12.51 -7.59
N PHE A 159 3.95 -13.38 -8.56
CA PHE A 159 5.06 -14.35 -8.54
C PHE A 159 5.99 -14.25 -9.75
N TYR A 160 5.47 -13.84 -10.90
CA TYR A 160 6.26 -13.70 -12.12
C TYR A 160 5.62 -12.68 -13.06
N TYR A 161 6.45 -11.85 -13.67
CA TYR A 161 6.09 -10.92 -14.74
C TYR A 161 7.03 -11.10 -15.92
N ARG A 162 6.47 -10.96 -17.14
CA ARG A 162 7.23 -10.85 -18.38
C ARG A 162 6.56 -9.90 -19.37
N LYS A 163 7.28 -8.88 -19.83
CA LYS A 163 6.97 -8.13 -21.06
C LYS A 163 7.99 -8.49 -22.15
N GLY A 164 7.53 -9.15 -23.21
CA GLY A 164 8.20 -9.10 -24.50
C GLY A 164 7.64 -7.94 -25.30
N ALA A 165 8.46 -6.93 -25.61
CA ALA A 165 8.04 -5.74 -26.35
C ALA A 165 8.65 -5.74 -27.75
N LEU A 166 7.88 -5.36 -28.77
CA LEU A 166 8.38 -5.19 -30.13
C LEU A 166 7.88 -3.87 -30.72
N GLU A 167 8.69 -2.83 -30.53
CA GLU A 167 8.39 -1.44 -30.82
C GLU A 167 9.27 -0.92 -31.97
N GLY A 168 8.66 -0.69 -33.14
CA GLY A 168 9.35 -0.29 -34.38
C GLY A 168 10.29 -1.38 -34.91
N LYS A 169 11.59 -1.29 -34.57
CA LYS A 169 12.60 -2.32 -34.82
C LYS A 169 13.26 -2.85 -33.53
N ARG A 170 12.84 -2.37 -32.36
CA ARG A 170 13.42 -2.75 -31.07
C ARG A 170 12.61 -3.88 -30.46
N HIS A 171 13.23 -5.03 -30.30
CA HIS A 171 12.72 -6.11 -29.46
C HIS A 171 13.40 -6.01 -28.10
N ASN A 172 12.64 -5.94 -27.00
CA ASN A 172 13.22 -6.02 -25.66
C ASN A 172 12.46 -7.06 -24.84
N ILE A 173 13.15 -7.72 -23.91
CA ILE A 173 12.53 -8.62 -22.92
C ILE A 173 12.75 -8.01 -21.53
N ASP A 174 11.69 -7.97 -20.74
CA ASP A 174 11.63 -7.49 -19.37
C ASP A 174 10.99 -8.62 -18.55
N GLU A 175 11.67 -9.13 -17.52
CA GLU A 175 11.23 -10.22 -16.65
C GLU A 175 11.53 -9.93 -15.18
N VAL A 176 10.56 -10.24 -14.31
CA VAL A 176 10.70 -10.16 -12.85
C VAL A 176 10.14 -11.43 -12.22
N TRP A 177 10.90 -12.05 -11.32
CA TRP A 177 10.43 -13.12 -10.43
C TRP A 177 10.27 -12.54 -9.02
N TYR A 178 9.14 -12.84 -8.39
CA TYR A 178 8.80 -12.39 -7.05
C TYR A 178 8.76 -13.64 -6.15
N THR A 179 9.50 -13.60 -5.05
CA THR A 179 9.51 -14.64 -4.02
C THR A 179 9.45 -13.98 -2.65
N TYR A 180 9.00 -14.73 -1.64
CA TYR A 180 8.72 -14.14 -0.32
C TYR A 180 9.36 -14.89 0.85
N PRO A 181 10.69 -15.01 0.90
CA PRO A 181 11.39 -15.59 2.05
C PRO A 181 11.07 -14.78 3.32
N GLU A 182 10.74 -15.48 4.41
CA GLU A 182 10.44 -14.87 5.72
C GLU A 182 9.32 -13.80 5.70
N GLY A 183 8.50 -13.76 4.64
CA GLY A 183 7.47 -12.74 4.43
C GLY A 183 7.96 -11.42 3.85
N ARG A 184 9.25 -11.29 3.51
CA ARG A 184 9.84 -10.11 2.86
C ARG A 184 9.83 -10.26 1.34
N THR A 185 9.76 -9.18 0.58
CA THR A 185 9.81 -9.24 -0.89
C THR A 185 11.24 -9.48 -1.35
N HIS A 186 11.51 -10.59 -2.03
CA HIS A 186 12.74 -10.81 -2.79
C HIS A 186 12.43 -10.83 -4.29
N LEU A 187 12.99 -9.86 -5.02
CA LEU A 187 12.88 -9.75 -6.47
C LEU A 187 14.16 -10.24 -7.14
N ARG A 188 13.98 -11.03 -8.21
CA ARG A 188 15.01 -11.22 -9.23
C ARG A 188 14.55 -10.61 -10.55
N GLN A 189 15.40 -9.80 -11.15
CA GLN A 189 15.10 -8.96 -12.30
C GLN A 189 16.04 -9.26 -13.47
N ARG A 190 15.49 -9.29 -14.69
CA ARG A 190 16.22 -9.57 -15.93
C ARG A 190 15.68 -8.71 -17.07
N TYR A 191 16.56 -7.98 -17.74
CA TYR A 191 16.23 -7.18 -18.91
C TYR A 191 17.18 -7.52 -20.05
N VAL A 192 16.65 -7.69 -21.27
CA VAL A 192 17.42 -7.87 -22.50
C VAL A 192 17.02 -6.77 -23.46
N ASP A 193 17.99 -5.98 -23.92
CA ASP A 193 17.76 -4.88 -24.86
C ASP A 193 17.74 -5.33 -26.33
N TYR A 194 17.41 -4.40 -27.23
CA TYR A 194 17.36 -4.62 -28.68
C TYR A 194 18.70 -4.91 -29.38
N LYS A 195 19.79 -5.06 -28.63
CA LYS A 195 21.10 -5.54 -29.09
C LYS A 195 21.48 -6.88 -28.43
N ASP A 196 20.49 -7.54 -27.82
CA ASP A 196 20.63 -8.76 -27.02
C ASP A 196 21.57 -8.61 -25.79
N VAL A 197 21.78 -7.38 -25.29
CA VAL A 197 22.56 -7.15 -24.06
C VAL A 197 21.67 -7.42 -22.84
N GLU A 198 22.11 -8.37 -22.01
CA GLU A 198 21.41 -8.77 -20.79
C GLU A 198 21.89 -7.99 -19.56
N TYR A 199 20.93 -7.55 -18.74
CA TYR A 199 21.11 -6.88 -17.46
C TYR A 199 20.35 -7.67 -16.39
N LYS A 200 20.96 -7.90 -15.23
CA LYS A 200 20.34 -8.58 -14.09
C LYS A 200 20.46 -7.73 -12.83
N LYS A 201 19.47 -7.86 -11.94
CA LYS A 201 19.44 -7.24 -10.61
C LYS A 201 18.69 -8.14 -9.65
N GLU A 202 19.03 -8.08 -8.38
CA GLU A 202 18.25 -8.67 -7.28
C GLU A 202 17.99 -7.59 -6.22
N LEU A 203 16.87 -7.67 -5.51
CA LEU A 203 16.44 -6.69 -4.52
C LEU A 203 15.61 -7.34 -3.42
N ASP A 204 16.04 -7.19 -2.17
CA ASP A 204 15.24 -7.48 -0.98
C ASP A 204 14.58 -6.21 -0.45
N ALA A 205 13.29 -6.29 -0.08
CA ALA A 205 12.52 -5.17 0.44
C ALA A 205 11.43 -5.61 1.44
N ASP A 206 11.16 -4.76 2.42
CA ASP A 206 10.00 -4.89 3.33
C ASP A 206 8.70 -4.32 2.72
N GLU A 207 8.77 -3.81 1.49
CA GLU A 207 7.69 -3.18 0.78
C GLU A 207 7.11 -4.08 -0.33
N CYS A 208 5.83 -3.88 -0.62
CA CYS A 208 5.09 -4.66 -1.60
C CYS A 208 5.36 -4.15 -3.02
N TYR A 209 6.06 -4.94 -3.83
CA TYR A 209 6.34 -4.65 -5.24
C TYR A 209 5.38 -5.36 -6.19
N TYR A 210 5.13 -4.73 -7.33
CA TYR A 210 4.16 -5.16 -8.34
C TYR A 210 4.70 -5.03 -9.77
N ASP A 211 3.86 -5.40 -10.74
CA ASP A 211 4.05 -5.23 -12.19
C ASP A 211 2.82 -4.54 -12.82
N MET A 212 2.93 -4.13 -14.08
CA MET A 212 1.86 -3.41 -14.80
C MET A 212 0.47 -4.09 -14.75
N LEU A 213 0.41 -5.42 -14.84
CA LEU A 213 -0.85 -6.18 -14.83
C LEU A 213 -1.30 -6.50 -13.40
N SER A 214 -0.40 -6.86 -12.49
CA SER A 214 -0.80 -7.06 -11.08
C SER A 214 -1.30 -5.76 -10.44
N MET A 215 -0.70 -4.61 -10.74
CA MET A 215 -1.21 -3.28 -10.33
C MET A 215 -2.61 -3.01 -10.88
N LEU A 216 -2.83 -3.25 -12.18
CA LEU A 216 -4.13 -3.07 -12.83
C LEU A 216 -5.21 -3.95 -12.17
N LEU A 217 -4.92 -5.23 -11.98
CA LEU A 217 -5.86 -6.21 -11.42
C LEU A 217 -6.12 -5.98 -9.92
N ARG A 218 -5.12 -5.49 -9.20
CA ARG A 218 -5.25 -5.02 -7.81
C ARG A 218 -6.16 -3.79 -7.73
N ALA A 219 -5.96 -2.79 -8.60
CA ALA A 219 -6.80 -1.60 -8.66
C ALA A 219 -8.27 -1.92 -9.01
N ARG A 220 -8.52 -2.96 -9.82
CA ARG A 220 -9.88 -3.48 -10.09
C ARG A 220 -10.58 -4.04 -8.84
N SER A 221 -9.85 -4.40 -7.79
CA SER A 221 -10.43 -5.00 -6.57
C SER A 221 -10.47 -4.03 -5.37
N PHE A 222 -10.25 -2.73 -5.59
CA PHE A 222 -10.47 -1.71 -4.56
C PHE A 222 -11.97 -1.38 -4.41
N ASP A 223 -12.42 -1.07 -3.18
CA ASP A 223 -13.78 -0.54 -2.98
C ASP A 223 -13.84 0.94 -3.38
N ALA A 224 -14.73 1.27 -4.32
CA ALA A 224 -14.91 2.61 -4.85
C ALA A 224 -15.83 3.50 -3.99
N LYS A 225 -16.51 2.96 -2.96
CA LYS A 225 -17.47 3.71 -2.14
C LYS A 225 -16.82 4.82 -1.32
N ASP A 226 -15.67 4.54 -0.73
CA ASP A 226 -14.94 5.47 0.15
C ASP A 226 -13.94 6.37 -0.61
N MET A 227 -13.91 6.29 -1.94
CA MET A 227 -12.97 7.05 -2.76
C MET A 227 -13.40 8.52 -2.92
N HIS A 228 -12.49 9.43 -2.56
CA HIS A 228 -12.70 10.88 -2.68
C HIS A 228 -11.81 11.50 -3.77
N GLU A 229 -12.30 12.52 -4.48
CA GLU A 229 -11.54 13.14 -5.57
C GLU A 229 -10.20 13.70 -5.09
N GLY A 230 -9.14 13.45 -5.86
CA GLY A 230 -7.77 13.78 -5.48
C GLY A 230 -7.05 12.72 -4.65
N GLN A 231 -7.74 11.67 -4.16
CA GLN A 231 -7.11 10.54 -3.47
C GLN A 231 -6.01 9.89 -4.32
N ARG A 232 -4.88 9.58 -3.69
CA ARG A 232 -3.67 9.09 -4.37
C ARG A 232 -3.30 7.68 -3.92
N PHE A 233 -3.26 6.75 -4.86
CA PHE A 233 -2.79 5.38 -4.67
C PHE A 233 -1.35 5.28 -5.17
N ARG A 234 -0.48 4.64 -4.40
CA ARG A 234 0.95 4.48 -4.72
C ARG A 234 1.30 3.00 -4.81
N PHE A 235 2.08 2.62 -5.83
CA PHE A 235 2.57 1.26 -6.02
C PHE A 235 4.07 1.32 -6.30
N LYS A 236 4.84 0.40 -5.73
CA LYS A 236 6.22 0.19 -6.16
C LYS A 236 6.21 -0.80 -7.32
N MET A 237 6.53 -0.34 -8.52
CA MET A 237 6.64 -1.21 -9.68
C MET A 237 8.08 -1.66 -9.86
N ALA A 238 8.27 -2.94 -10.14
CA ALA A 238 9.51 -3.49 -10.63
C ALA A 238 9.39 -3.70 -12.15
N HIS A 239 10.36 -3.21 -12.91
CA HIS A 239 10.36 -3.35 -14.36
C HIS A 239 11.80 -3.36 -14.89
N GLY A 240 12.12 -4.30 -15.76
CA GLY A 240 13.46 -4.53 -16.29
C GLY A 240 14.46 -4.67 -15.15
N SER A 241 15.49 -3.82 -15.13
CA SER A 241 16.47 -3.69 -14.03
C SER A 241 16.25 -2.43 -13.17
N ARG A 242 15.00 -1.99 -13.00
CA ARG A 242 14.62 -0.73 -12.33
C ARG A 242 13.40 -0.87 -11.43
N GLU A 243 13.23 0.15 -10.58
CA GLU A 243 12.10 0.36 -9.69
C GLU A 243 11.50 1.75 -9.92
N SER A 244 10.19 1.90 -9.71
CA SER A 244 9.49 3.18 -9.81
C SER A 244 8.32 3.28 -8.80
N ASP A 245 8.11 4.48 -8.25
CA ASP A 245 6.95 4.82 -7.42
C ASP A 245 5.80 5.34 -8.31
N GLU A 246 4.94 4.43 -8.75
CA GLU A 246 3.84 4.75 -9.66
C GLU A 246 2.63 5.30 -8.88
N VAL A 247 2.03 6.39 -9.37
CA VAL A 247 0.97 7.09 -8.64
C VAL A 247 -0.29 7.27 -9.48
N PHE A 248 -1.41 6.79 -8.95
CA PHE A 248 -2.74 6.93 -9.53
C PHE A 248 -3.55 7.91 -8.69
N VAL A 249 -4.23 8.85 -9.34
CA VAL A 249 -5.05 9.88 -8.68
C VAL A 249 -6.50 9.71 -9.13
N TYR A 250 -7.42 9.50 -8.19
CA TYR A 250 -8.85 9.43 -8.51
C TYR A 250 -9.40 10.82 -8.87
N ARG A 251 -10.21 10.87 -9.93
CA ARG A 251 -10.74 12.08 -10.58
C ARG A 251 -12.27 12.11 -10.63
N GLY A 252 -12.92 11.37 -9.73
CA GLY A 252 -14.37 11.33 -9.62
C GLY A 252 -15.06 10.42 -10.64
N LYS A 253 -16.36 10.62 -10.81
CA LYS A 253 -17.22 9.81 -11.67
C LYS A 253 -17.66 10.56 -12.93
N LYS A 254 -17.78 9.84 -14.06
CA LYS A 254 -18.15 10.42 -15.36
C LYS A 254 -18.87 9.44 -16.26
N GLU A 255 -19.91 9.88 -16.97
CA GLU A 255 -20.48 9.11 -18.08
C GLU A 255 -19.55 9.14 -19.31
N ILE A 256 -19.21 7.97 -19.84
CA ILE A 256 -18.40 7.81 -21.05
C ILE A 256 -19.20 7.05 -22.11
N LYS A 257 -19.62 7.76 -23.17
CA LYS A 257 -20.12 7.12 -24.39
C LYS A 257 -18.95 6.47 -25.13
N MET A 258 -19.12 5.20 -25.48
CA MET A 258 -18.10 4.42 -26.19
C MET A 258 -18.11 4.72 -27.69
N GLU A 259 -16.93 5.03 -28.26
CA GLU A 259 -16.80 5.38 -29.68
C GLU A 259 -17.40 4.29 -30.58
N ARG A 260 -18.25 4.71 -31.53
CA ARG A 260 -18.91 3.86 -32.54
C ARG A 260 -19.93 2.85 -31.97
N THR A 261 -20.42 3.07 -30.75
CA THR A 261 -21.53 2.30 -30.18
C THR A 261 -22.63 3.21 -29.61
N HIS A 262 -23.74 2.61 -29.18
CA HIS A 262 -24.79 3.28 -28.41
C HIS A 262 -24.58 3.19 -26.89
N ILE A 263 -23.55 2.46 -26.44
CA ILE A 263 -23.31 2.19 -25.01
C ILE A 263 -22.66 3.41 -24.36
N THR A 264 -23.23 3.82 -23.22
CA THR A 264 -22.60 4.71 -22.26
C THR A 264 -22.38 3.96 -20.96
N TYR A 265 -21.19 4.06 -20.39
CA TYR A 265 -20.87 3.55 -19.05
C TYR A 265 -20.80 4.71 -18.06
N ARG A 266 -21.32 4.53 -16.84
CA ARG A 266 -20.85 5.27 -15.67
C ARG A 266 -19.45 4.77 -15.35
N CYS A 267 -18.49 5.68 -15.22
CA CYS A 267 -17.10 5.33 -14.98
C CYS A 267 -16.51 6.04 -13.76
N LEU A 268 -15.70 5.32 -13.00
CA LEU A 268 -14.65 5.87 -12.16
C LEU A 268 -13.50 6.35 -13.05
N VAL A 269 -12.93 7.52 -12.78
CA VAL A 269 -11.85 8.11 -13.58
C VAL A 269 -10.56 8.19 -12.76
N PHE A 270 -9.44 7.72 -13.30
CA PHE A 270 -8.13 7.77 -12.64
C PHE A 270 -7.05 8.33 -13.58
N SER A 271 -6.20 9.22 -13.08
CA SER A 271 -4.97 9.64 -13.77
C SER A 271 -3.77 8.86 -13.23
N PHE A 272 -3.06 8.13 -14.08
CA PHE A 272 -1.67 7.77 -13.79
C PHE A 272 -0.78 8.98 -14.12
N VAL A 273 0.07 9.37 -13.17
CA VAL A 273 0.85 10.61 -13.22
C VAL A 273 2.34 10.37 -12.97
N GLU A 274 3.19 10.98 -13.79
CA GLU A 274 4.65 10.94 -13.68
C GLU A 274 5.22 12.32 -13.33
N TYR A 275 6.31 12.38 -12.56
CA TYR A 275 7.04 13.63 -12.33
C TYR A 275 8.03 13.93 -13.46
N ASN A 276 7.68 14.88 -14.32
CA ASN A 276 8.55 15.32 -15.40
C ASN A 276 9.60 16.31 -14.88
N LYS A 277 10.86 15.85 -14.83
CA LYS A 277 12.00 16.62 -14.31
C LYS A 277 12.25 17.91 -15.10
N ASP A 278 12.18 17.85 -16.43
CA ASP A 278 12.46 18.99 -17.32
C ASP A 278 11.54 20.19 -17.06
N LYS A 279 10.23 19.94 -16.96
CA LYS A 279 9.20 20.95 -16.68
C LYS A 279 8.92 21.13 -15.17
N LYS A 280 9.71 20.47 -14.31
CA LYS A 280 9.61 20.47 -12.83
C LYS A 280 8.18 20.29 -12.29
N ARG A 281 7.39 19.42 -12.92
CA ARG A 281 5.97 19.23 -12.56
C ARG A 281 5.43 17.84 -12.90
N GLU A 282 4.45 17.43 -12.11
CA GLU A 282 3.59 16.28 -12.38
C GLU A 282 2.88 16.44 -13.74
N GLN A 283 2.81 15.36 -14.52
CA GLN A 283 2.09 15.27 -15.78
C GLN A 283 1.29 13.96 -15.82
N GLU A 284 0.03 14.04 -16.25
CA GLU A 284 -0.78 12.87 -16.55
C GLU A 284 -0.24 12.19 -17.81
N VAL A 285 0.00 10.88 -17.71
CA VAL A 285 0.48 10.06 -18.83
C VAL A 285 -0.59 9.10 -19.34
N ILE A 286 -1.52 8.66 -18.48
CA ILE A 286 -2.69 7.88 -18.87
C ILE A 286 -3.91 8.28 -18.03
N THR A 287 -5.04 8.60 -18.68
CA THR A 287 -6.36 8.62 -18.03
C THR A 287 -7.06 7.27 -18.24
N PHE A 288 -7.44 6.61 -17.15
CA PHE A 288 -8.25 5.40 -17.15
C PHE A 288 -9.72 5.74 -16.87
N TYR A 289 -10.62 5.11 -17.60
CA TYR A 289 -12.05 5.12 -17.34
C TYR A 289 -12.49 3.68 -17.08
N ILE A 290 -12.86 3.42 -15.82
CA ILE A 290 -13.15 2.08 -15.26
C ILE A 290 -14.65 2.00 -14.94
N THR A 291 -15.34 0.87 -15.17
CA THR A 291 -16.78 0.78 -14.87
C THR A 291 -17.09 1.09 -13.41
N ASP A 292 -18.16 1.85 -13.17
CA ASP A 292 -18.76 2.07 -11.85
C ASP A 292 -19.72 0.90 -11.51
N ASP A 293 -19.16 -0.31 -11.47
CA ASP A 293 -19.78 -1.58 -11.05
C ASP A 293 -18.71 -2.57 -10.55
N ASP A 294 -19.14 -3.65 -9.90
CA ASP A 294 -18.26 -4.61 -9.20
C ASP A 294 -17.23 -5.33 -10.10
N ASN A 295 -17.32 -5.21 -11.43
CA ASN A 295 -16.29 -5.75 -12.33
C ASN A 295 -15.08 -4.82 -12.48
N HIS A 296 -15.26 -3.52 -12.22
CA HIS A 296 -14.29 -2.45 -12.48
C HIS A 296 -13.53 -2.66 -13.82
N ILE A 297 -14.23 -2.84 -14.93
CA ILE A 297 -13.63 -3.09 -16.25
C ILE A 297 -13.06 -1.78 -16.80
N PRO A 298 -11.79 -1.73 -17.25
CA PRO A 298 -11.29 -0.60 -18.01
C PRO A 298 -12.02 -0.52 -19.35
N VAL A 299 -12.93 0.44 -19.52
CA VAL A 299 -13.69 0.63 -20.77
C VAL A 299 -12.95 1.54 -21.74
N ARG A 300 -12.16 2.49 -21.25
CA ARG A 300 -11.33 3.39 -22.07
C ARG A 300 -10.03 3.73 -21.37
N LEU A 301 -8.97 3.88 -22.14
CA LEU A 301 -7.72 4.52 -21.73
C LEU A 301 -7.40 5.64 -22.72
N ASP A 302 -7.12 6.85 -22.25
CA ASP A 302 -6.47 7.93 -23.02
C ASP A 302 -4.98 7.97 -22.61
N MET A 303 -4.05 7.91 -23.56
CA MET A 303 -2.61 7.82 -23.31
C MET A 303 -1.86 9.01 -23.96
N PHE A 304 -1.11 9.76 -23.16
CA PHE A 304 -0.46 11.01 -23.55
C PHE A 304 1.04 10.80 -23.82
N LEU A 305 1.35 10.23 -24.99
CA LEU A 305 2.71 9.90 -25.41
C LEU A 305 3.46 11.17 -25.86
N ARG A 306 4.80 11.17 -25.73
CA ARG A 306 5.67 12.30 -26.15
C ARG A 306 5.52 12.71 -27.62
N PHE A 307 4.93 11.86 -28.46
CA PHE A 307 4.77 12.01 -29.90
C PHE A 307 3.30 12.01 -30.37
N GLY A 308 2.32 12.02 -29.47
CA GLY A 308 0.89 12.08 -29.81
C GLY A 308 -0.01 11.43 -28.76
N THR A 309 -1.32 11.43 -29.00
CA THR A 309 -2.30 10.78 -28.11
C THR A 309 -2.70 9.42 -28.69
N ALA A 310 -2.62 8.37 -27.88
CA ALA A 310 -3.24 7.09 -28.19
C ALA A 310 -4.51 6.88 -27.35
N LYS A 311 -5.43 6.04 -27.82
CA LYS A 311 -6.61 5.61 -27.07
C LYS A 311 -6.82 4.11 -27.21
N ALA A 312 -7.24 3.47 -26.13
CA ALA A 312 -7.83 2.14 -26.14
C ALA A 312 -9.32 2.26 -25.81
N PHE A 313 -10.17 1.53 -26.55
CA PHE A 313 -11.60 1.38 -26.26
C PHE A 313 -11.95 -0.09 -26.16
N LEU A 314 -12.63 -0.49 -25.10
CA LEU A 314 -13.22 -1.82 -24.97
C LEU A 314 -14.24 -2.05 -26.10
N SER A 315 -14.23 -3.27 -26.62
CA SER A 315 -15.05 -3.74 -27.74
C SER A 315 -15.63 -5.14 -27.54
N GLY A 316 -15.19 -5.85 -26.50
CA GLY A 316 -15.80 -7.10 -26.01
C GLY A 316 -15.34 -7.39 -24.59
N ALA A 317 -16.20 -8.01 -23.78
CA ALA A 317 -15.90 -8.50 -22.44
C ALA A 317 -16.62 -9.85 -22.23
N THR A 318 -15.87 -10.93 -22.03
CA THR A 318 -16.39 -12.30 -22.18
C THR A 318 -15.79 -13.27 -21.15
N PRO A 319 -16.62 -13.89 -20.29
CA PRO A 319 -17.72 -13.23 -19.59
C PRO A 319 -17.17 -12.28 -18.50
N PRO A 320 -17.87 -11.18 -18.15
CA PRO A 320 -17.60 -10.46 -16.91
C PRO A 320 -17.97 -11.34 -15.69
N ARG A 321 -17.36 -11.10 -14.53
CA ARG A 321 -17.64 -11.87 -13.29
C ARG A 321 -19.02 -11.53 -12.70
N HIS A 322 -19.45 -10.28 -12.87
CA HIS A 322 -20.69 -9.71 -12.31
C HIS A 322 -21.52 -9.03 -13.40
N PRO A 323 -22.84 -8.79 -13.17
CA PRO A 323 -23.65 -7.99 -14.08
C PRO A 323 -23.06 -6.59 -14.32
N GLN A 324 -23.09 -6.11 -15.57
CA GLN A 324 -22.54 -4.80 -15.94
C GLN A 324 -23.49 -3.64 -15.59
N THR A 325 -23.73 -3.42 -14.29
CA THR A 325 -24.68 -2.41 -13.79
C THR A 325 -24.24 -0.96 -14.06
N SER A 326 -23.00 -0.74 -14.54
CA SER A 326 -22.49 0.56 -14.99
C SER A 326 -23.10 1.05 -16.31
N ILE A 327 -23.74 0.18 -17.11
CA ILE A 327 -24.36 0.56 -18.39
C ILE A 327 -25.54 1.50 -18.15
N VAL A 328 -25.51 2.66 -18.81
CA VAL A 328 -26.56 3.69 -18.73
C VAL A 328 -27.61 3.42 -19.81
N ASN A 329 -28.68 2.73 -19.42
CA ASN A 329 -29.87 2.57 -20.24
C ASN A 329 -30.61 3.92 -20.32
N LYS A 330 -30.44 4.64 -21.44
CA LYS A 330 -31.27 5.82 -21.73
C LYS A 330 -32.66 5.33 -22.18
N LYS A 331 -33.69 5.81 -21.46
CA LYS A 331 -35.10 5.69 -21.87
C LYS A 331 -35.39 6.65 -23.03
#